data_AF-A0A5V3ALB8-F1
#
_entry.id   AF-A0A5V3ALB8-F1
#
_cell.length_a   1.000
_cell.length_b   1.000
_cell.length_c   1.000
_cell.angle_alpha   90.00
_cell.angle_beta   90.00
_cell.angle_gamma   90.00
#
_symmetry.space_group_name_H-M   'P 1'
#
loop_
_entity.id
_entity.type
_entity.pdbx_description
1 polymer ?
#
loop_
_entity_poly.entity_id
_entity_poly.type
_entity_poly.pdbx_seq_one_letter_code
_entity_poly.pdbx_strand_id
1 'polypeptide(L)' 'MLTASCAKNLPAKPEVTDTACDWVSIIYLTEHDIAVLDKQTKRDILAHNLSVQRNCPNKIITASQ' A
#
# COMPACT_ATOMS: atom_id res chain seq x y z
N MET A 1 -39.30 24.90 -5.23
CA MET A 1 -38.51 26.12 -4.93
C MET A 1 -38.21 26.09 -3.43
N LEU A 2 -36.99 25.70 -3.07
CA LEU A 2 -36.38 25.92 -1.76
C LEU A 2 -34.93 26.31 -2.06
N THR A 3 -34.64 27.56 -1.78
CA THR A 3 -33.39 28.25 -2.06
C THR A 3 -32.35 27.96 -0.99
N ALA A 4 -31.09 27.94 -1.44
CA ALA A 4 -29.85 28.15 -0.70
C ALA A 4 -29.54 27.10 0.40
N SER A 5 -28.42 26.39 0.32
CA SER A 5 -27.14 27.06 0.50
C SER A 5 -26.01 26.34 -0.23
N CYS A 6 -25.28 27.09 -1.06
CA CYS A 6 -23.97 26.72 -1.54
C CYS A 6 -23.04 26.63 -0.33
N ALA A 7 -22.62 25.41 0.05
CA ALA A 7 -21.48 25.22 0.92
C ALA A 7 -20.22 25.63 0.14
N LYS A 8 -19.96 26.94 0.04
CA LYS A 8 -18.64 27.45 -0.31
C LYS A 8 -17.79 27.33 0.94
N ASN A 9 -16.76 26.49 0.83
CA ASN A 9 -15.50 26.46 1.57
C ASN A 9 -15.21 25.03 2.02
N LEU A 10 -14.60 24.26 1.13
CA LEU A 10 -13.35 23.59 1.46
C LEU A 10 -12.59 23.44 0.13
N PRO A 11 -11.32 23.87 0.02
CA PRO A 11 -10.48 23.55 -1.12
C PRO A 11 -9.98 22.10 -0.99
N ALA A 12 -10.86 21.17 -0.66
CA ALA A 12 -10.56 19.76 -0.79
C ALA A 12 -10.82 19.40 -2.25
N LYS A 13 -9.89 19.81 -3.12
CA LYS A 13 -9.70 19.12 -4.39
C LYS A 13 -9.58 17.65 -3.98
N PRO A 14 -10.49 16.74 -4.37
CA PRO A 14 -10.26 15.33 -4.13
C PRO A 14 -9.02 14.99 -4.94
N GLU A 15 -7.87 15.03 -4.27
CA GLU A 15 -6.64 14.51 -4.81
C GLU A 15 -6.88 13.02 -4.86
N VAL A 16 -7.13 12.51 -6.06
CA VAL A 16 -7.00 11.09 -6.34
C VAL A 16 -5.50 10.82 -6.34
N THR A 17 -4.89 10.95 -5.16
CA THR A 17 -3.56 10.42 -4.91
C THR A 17 -3.74 8.92 -4.99
N ASP A 18 -2.91 8.26 -5.80
CA ASP A 18 -2.90 6.81 -5.89
C ASP A 18 -2.38 6.26 -4.54
N THR A 19 -3.30 6.18 -3.58
CA THR A 19 -3.05 5.74 -2.21
C THR A 19 -2.78 4.25 -2.15
N ALA A 20 -2.74 3.56 -3.31
CA ALA A 20 -2.20 2.21 -3.53
C ALA A 20 -1.09 1.86 -2.55
N CYS A 21 -0.04 2.67 -2.53
CA CYS A 21 1.14 2.40 -1.72
C CYS A 21 0.93 2.61 -0.22
N ASP A 22 -0.01 3.46 0.20
CA ASP A 22 -0.24 3.75 1.61
C ASP A 22 -0.95 2.61 2.33
N TRP A 23 -1.83 1.88 1.64
CA TRP A 23 -2.49 0.68 2.20
C TRP A 23 -1.71 -0.62 2.02
N VAL A 24 -0.61 -0.63 1.26
CA VAL A 24 0.30 -1.77 1.17
C VAL A 24 1.09 -1.91 2.46
N SER A 25 0.98 -3.11 3.08
CA SER A 25 1.75 -3.50 4.27
C SER A 25 2.95 -4.37 3.90
N ILE A 26 4.06 -4.17 4.61
CA ILE A 26 5.26 -5.02 4.51
C ILE A 26 4.97 -6.34 5.22
N ILE A 27 5.37 -7.44 4.58
CA ILE A 27 5.23 -8.79 5.15
C ILE A 27 6.49 -9.07 6.00
N TYR A 28 6.31 -9.26 7.30
CA TYR A 28 7.38 -9.65 8.21
C TYR A 28 7.37 -11.16 8.44
N LEU A 29 8.51 -11.81 8.21
CA LEU A 29 8.68 -13.24 8.34
C LEU A 29 10.03 -13.52 9.00
N THR A 30 10.07 -14.57 9.81
CA THR A 30 11.31 -15.13 10.34
C THR A 30 11.79 -16.31 9.49
N GLU A 31 13.03 -16.75 9.70
CA GLU A 31 13.57 -17.94 9.00
C GLU A 31 12.71 -19.19 9.27
N HIS A 32 12.16 -19.33 10.48
CA HIS A 32 11.29 -20.44 10.82
C HIS A 32 9.98 -20.39 10.01
N ASP A 33 9.35 -19.22 9.91
CA ASP A 33 8.14 -19.03 9.11
C ASP A 33 8.38 -19.38 7.64
N ILE A 34 9.52 -18.96 7.08
CA ILE A 34 9.91 -19.30 5.72
C ILE A 34 10.11 -20.82 5.58
N ALA A 35 10.70 -21.51 6.55
CA ALA A 35 10.90 -22.95 6.45
C ALA A 35 9.57 -23.73 6.41
N VAL A 36 8.58 -23.32 7.21
CA VAL A 36 7.28 -24.01 7.32
C VAL A 36 6.26 -23.59 6.26
N LEU A 37 6.47 -22.45 5.58
CA LEU A 37 5.57 -21.97 4.52
C LEU A 37 5.58 -22.86 3.28
N ASP A 38 4.38 -23.04 2.70
CA ASP A 38 4.21 -23.77 1.45
C ASP A 38 4.86 -23.04 0.27
N LYS A 39 5.23 -23.81 -0.76
CA LYS A 39 5.89 -23.29 -1.97
C LYS A 39 5.02 -22.25 -2.70
N GLN A 40 3.70 -22.36 -2.67
CA GLN A 40 2.81 -21.39 -3.31
C GLN A 40 2.83 -20.05 -2.59
N THR A 41 2.67 -20.06 -1.26
CA THR A 41 2.69 -18.82 -0.46
C THR A 41 4.03 -18.10 -0.57
N LYS A 42 5.14 -18.83 -0.64
CA LYS A 42 6.47 -18.26 -0.93
C LYS A 42 6.51 -17.52 -2.26
N ARG A 43 5.91 -18.09 -3.32
CA ARG A 43 5.82 -17.43 -4.64
C ARG A 43 4.95 -16.18 -4.59
N ASP A 44 3.84 -16.23 -3.85
CA ASP A 44 2.93 -15.10 -3.73
C ASP A 44 3.58 -13.94 -2.95
N ILE A 45 4.32 -14.25 -1.87
CA ILE A 45 5.14 -13.27 -1.12
C ILE A 45 6.21 -12.65 -2.02
N LEU A 46 6.87 -13.46 -2.85
CA LEU A 46 7.87 -12.96 -3.80
C LEU A 46 7.22 -12.02 -4.85
N ALA A 47 6.07 -12.41 -5.40
CA ALA A 47 5.33 -11.58 -6.35
C ALA A 47 4.87 -10.26 -5.70
N HIS A 48 4.42 -10.30 -4.46
CA HIS A 48 4.09 -9.12 -3.65
C HIS A 48 5.32 -8.23 -3.46
N ASN A 49 6.47 -8.77 -3.03
CA ASN A 49 7.68 -7.97 -2.84
C ASN A 49 8.11 -7.24 -4.14
N LEU A 50 8.08 -7.96 -5.27
CA LEU A 50 8.40 -7.38 -6.58
C LEU A 50 7.38 -6.34 -7.05
N SER A 51 6.09 -6.52 -6.74
CA SER A 51 5.06 -5.54 -7.08
C SER A 51 5.21 -4.26 -6.26
N VAL A 52 5.51 -4.39 -4.96
CA VAL A 52 5.78 -3.26 -4.08
C VAL A 52 7.07 -2.54 -4.49
N GLN A 53 8.11 -3.25 -4.90
CA GLN A 53 9.35 -2.63 -5.38
C GLN A 53 9.15 -1.77 -6.63
N ARG A 54 8.33 -2.23 -7.59
CA ARG A 54 8.08 -1.46 -8.83
C ARG A 54 7.10 -0.32 -8.64
N ASN A 55 6.04 -0.54 -7.87
CA ASN A 55 4.94 0.43 -7.75
C ASN A 55 5.15 1.41 -6.59
N CYS A 56 5.86 1.00 -5.54
CA CYS A 56 5.99 1.72 -4.27
C CYS A 56 7.45 1.78 -3.78
N PRO A 57 8.37 2.42 -4.53
CA PRO A 57 9.81 2.41 -4.23
C PRO A 57 10.14 2.98 -2.84
N ASN A 58 9.34 3.93 -2.34
CA ASN A 58 9.56 4.60 -1.06
C ASN A 58 9.33 3.70 0.17
N LYS A 59 8.63 2.57 0.03
CA LYS A 59 8.37 1.64 1.15
C LYS A 59 9.54 0.69 1.43
N ILE A 60 10.46 0.50 0.48
CA ILE A 60 11.60 -0.41 0.64
C ILE A 60 12.78 0.28 1.34
N ILE A 61 13.00 1.56 1.04
CA ILE A 61 14.11 2.35 1.61
C ILE A 61 13.92 2.54 3.13
N THR A 62 12.68 2.61 3.60
CA THR A 62 12.33 2.74 5.02
C THR A 62 12.38 1.42 5.80
N ALA A 63 12.35 0.27 5.13
CA ALA A 63 12.47 -1.04 5.78
C ALA A 63 13.93 -1.37 6.18
N SER A 64 14.89 -0.65 5.61
CA SER A 64 16.33 -0.80 5.86
C SER A 64 16.92 0.26 6.81
N GLN A 65 16.09 1.10 7.44
CA GLN A 65 16.49 2.06 8.47
C GLN A 65 16.16 1.55 9.88
#